data_AF-S2L780-F1
#
_entry.id   AF-S2L780-F1
#
_cell.length_a   1.000
_cell.length_b   1.000
_cell.length_c   1.000
_cell.angle_alpha   90.00
_cell.angle_beta   90.00
_cell.angle_gamma   90.00
#
_symmetry.space_group_name_H-M   'P 1'
#
loop_
_entity.id
_entity.type
_entity.pdbx_description
1 polymer ?
#
loop_
_entity_poly.entity_id
_entity_poly.type
_entity_poly.pdbx_seq_one_letter_code
_entity_poly.pdbx_strand_id
1 'polypeptide(L)'
;MKKLTRILSPLLIAFLVLGSLPVAAAAPQSASPLVSTQDAMQADQVRSDRERINALLARQDVQEQLLAQGVDPADVEARVAALSDEEVSQMADHLDDLPAGASVVGALVLIFVILLVTDILGLTNVFPFTR
;
A
#
# COMPACT_ATOMS: atom_id res chain seq x y z
N MET A 1 -36.09 -55.72 43.77
CA MET A 1 -36.02 -54.53 42.88
C MET A 1 -35.59 -53.23 43.60
N LYS A 2 -36.02 -52.94 44.84
CA LYS A 2 -35.63 -51.72 45.60
C LYS A 2 -34.13 -51.56 45.96
N LYS A 3 -33.34 -52.64 45.98
CA LYS A 3 -31.90 -52.57 46.27
C LYS A 3 -31.08 -52.13 45.05
N LEU A 4 -31.57 -52.43 43.84
CA LEU A 4 -30.89 -52.09 42.59
C LEU A 4 -30.99 -50.59 42.29
N THR A 5 -32.16 -49.99 42.53
CA THR A 5 -32.37 -48.54 42.37
C THR A 5 -31.59 -47.69 43.38
N ARG A 6 -31.28 -48.25 44.56
CA ARG A 6 -30.54 -47.57 45.63
C ARG A 6 -29.04 -47.40 45.34
N ILE A 7 -28.48 -48.27 44.49
CA ILE A 7 -27.07 -48.21 44.06
C ILE A 7 -26.96 -47.49 42.70
N LEU A 8 -28.02 -47.55 41.89
CA LEU A 8 -28.09 -46.86 40.60
C LEU A 8 -28.21 -45.33 40.75
N SER A 9 -28.95 -44.83 41.75
CA SER A 9 -29.12 -43.39 41.98
C SER A 9 -27.82 -42.62 42.25
N PRO A 10 -26.91 -43.03 43.16
CA PRO A 10 -25.67 -42.29 43.37
C PRO A 10 -24.75 -42.35 42.13
N LEU A 11 -24.80 -43.44 41.36
CA LEU A 11 -24.01 -43.60 40.13
C LEU A 11 -24.51 -42.63 39.03
N LEU A 12 -25.82 -42.47 38.90
CA LEU A 12 -26.43 -41.57 37.93
C LEU A 12 -26.20 -40.10 38.30
N ILE A 13 -26.28 -39.76 39.61
CA ILE A 13 -25.95 -38.42 40.11
C ILE A 13 -24.46 -38.11 39.89
N ALA A 14 -23.56 -39.06 40.16
CA ALA A 14 -22.13 -38.88 39.90
C ALA A 14 -21.84 -38.68 38.41
N PHE A 15 -22.52 -39.41 37.52
CA PHE A 15 -22.39 -39.24 36.07
C PHE A 15 -22.92 -37.88 35.58
N LEU A 16 -24.02 -37.40 36.16
CA LEU A 16 -24.61 -36.11 35.81
C LEU A 16 -23.74 -34.93 36.27
N VAL A 17 -23.11 -35.03 37.45
CA VAL A 17 -22.21 -34.00 37.98
C VAL A 17 -20.87 -33.97 37.22
N LEU A 18 -20.37 -35.13 36.79
CA LEU A 18 -19.16 -35.19 35.95
C LEU A 18 -19.41 -34.69 34.51
N GLY A 19 -20.65 -34.79 34.02
CA GLY A 19 -21.07 -34.26 32.72
C GLY A 19 -21.37 -32.76 32.70
N SER A 20 -21.55 -32.12 33.86
CA SER A 20 -21.85 -30.68 33.97
C SER A 20 -20.63 -29.80 34.21
N LEU A 21 -19.41 -30.35 34.18
CA LEU A 21 -18.21 -29.52 34.15
C LEU A 21 -18.28 -28.66 32.87
N PRO A 22 -18.31 -27.31 32.98
CA PRO A 22 -18.24 -26.47 31.80
C PRO A 22 -16.89 -26.77 31.16
N VAL A 23 -16.93 -27.36 29.97
CA VAL A 23 -15.78 -27.42 29.07
C VAL A 23 -15.51 -25.97 28.68
N ALA A 24 -14.84 -25.24 29.58
CA ALA A 24 -14.10 -24.03 29.29
C ALA A 24 -12.81 -24.42 28.55
N ALA A 25 -12.92 -25.35 27.60
CA ALA A 25 -11.94 -25.45 26.54
C ALA A 25 -12.23 -24.25 25.65
N ALA A 26 -11.38 -23.25 25.80
CA ALA A 26 -11.11 -22.19 24.84
C ALA A 26 -11.70 -22.51 23.46
N ALA A 27 -12.92 -22.03 23.20
CA ALA A 27 -13.23 -21.65 21.84
C ALA A 27 -12.19 -20.57 21.54
N PRO A 28 -11.32 -20.72 20.52
CA PRO A 28 -10.73 -19.54 19.94
C PRO A 28 -11.94 -18.73 19.52
N GLN A 29 -12.17 -17.62 20.22
CA GLN A 29 -13.05 -16.59 19.72
C GLN A 29 -12.52 -16.36 18.32
N SER A 30 -13.24 -16.83 17.32
CA SER A 30 -13.10 -16.38 15.95
C SER A 30 -13.53 -14.92 15.99
N ALA A 31 -12.63 -14.10 16.55
CA ALA A 31 -12.50 -12.72 16.24
C ALA A 31 -12.32 -12.75 14.74
N SER A 32 -13.45 -12.56 14.04
CA SER A 32 -13.41 -11.96 12.72
C SER A 32 -12.42 -10.82 12.88
N PRO A 33 -11.26 -10.84 12.19
CA PRO A 33 -10.34 -9.73 12.28
C PRO A 33 -11.17 -8.52 11.92
N LEU A 34 -11.48 -7.69 12.92
CA LEU A 34 -12.11 -6.42 12.69
C LEU A 34 -11.06 -5.70 11.87
N VAL A 35 -11.31 -5.58 10.55
CA VAL A 35 -10.45 -4.79 9.67
C VAL A 35 -10.35 -3.45 10.34
N SER A 36 -9.18 -3.16 10.89
CA SER A 36 -8.97 -1.90 11.57
C SER A 36 -8.99 -0.81 10.52
N THR A 37 -9.37 0.41 10.89
CA THR A 37 -9.22 1.56 9.97
C THR A 37 -7.78 1.65 9.46
N GLN A 38 -6.79 1.22 10.25
CA GLN A 38 -5.39 1.15 9.86
C GLN A 38 -5.16 0.18 8.69
N ASP A 39 -5.74 -1.02 8.74
CA ASP A 39 -5.61 -2.02 7.67
C ASP A 39 -6.29 -1.53 6.37
N ALA A 40 -7.44 -0.85 6.50
CA ALA A 40 -8.12 -0.25 5.35
C ALA A 40 -7.31 0.90 4.73
N MET A 41 -6.73 1.77 5.56
CA MET A 41 -5.86 2.86 5.10
C MET A 41 -4.58 2.32 4.43
N GLN A 42 -4.01 1.24 4.96
CA GLN A 42 -2.81 0.62 4.40
C GLN A 42 -3.08 0.00 3.03
N ALA A 43 -4.24 -0.65 2.85
CA ALA A 43 -4.68 -1.17 1.55
C ALA A 43 -4.89 -0.05 0.52
N ASP A 44 -5.48 1.09 0.93
CA ASP A 44 -5.63 2.26 0.07
C ASP A 44 -4.28 2.87 -0.33
N GLN A 45 -3.32 2.91 0.60
CA GLN A 45 -1.96 3.40 0.33
C GLN A 45 -1.27 2.53 -0.72
N VAL A 46 -1.26 1.20 -0.54
CA VAL A 46 -0.65 0.26 -1.50
C VAL A 46 -1.29 0.40 -2.89
N ARG A 47 -2.61 0.61 -2.95
CA ARG A 47 -3.31 0.84 -4.22
C ARG A 47 -2.82 2.13 -4.89
N SER A 48 -2.72 3.22 -4.13
CA SER A 48 -2.20 4.50 -4.62
C SER A 48 -0.75 4.36 -5.12
N ASP A 49 0.08 3.62 -4.39
CA ASP A 49 1.47 3.35 -4.76
C ASP A 49 1.56 2.62 -6.10
N ARG A 50 0.72 1.59 -6.30
CA ARG A 50 0.63 0.85 -7.56
C ARG A 50 0.17 1.73 -8.72
N GLU A 51 -0.83 2.57 -8.50
CA GLU A 51 -1.32 3.53 -9.50
C GLU A 51 -0.23 4.52 -9.90
N ARG A 52 0.58 4.98 -8.94
CA ARG A 52 1.72 5.87 -9.19
C ARG A 52 2.83 5.20 -10.00
N ILE A 53 3.21 3.96 -9.68
CA ILE A 53 4.19 3.20 -10.45
C ILE A 53 3.73 3.04 -11.90
N ASN A 54 2.47 2.65 -12.10
CA ASN A 54 1.88 2.50 -13.43
C ASN A 54 1.86 3.84 -14.20
N ALA A 55 1.54 4.95 -13.52
CA ALA A 55 1.56 6.27 -14.13
C ALA A 55 2.97 6.71 -14.58
N LEU A 56 4.03 6.24 -13.92
CA LEU A 56 5.41 6.47 -14.37
C LEU A 56 5.77 5.59 -15.58
N LEU A 57 5.43 4.30 -15.54
CA LEU A 57 5.67 3.38 -16.66
C LEU A 57 4.90 3.76 -17.92
N ALA A 58 3.74 4.40 -17.77
CA ALA A 58 2.95 4.92 -18.88
C ALA A 58 3.55 6.16 -19.56
N ARG A 59 4.61 6.77 -19.00
CA ARG A 59 5.23 7.95 -19.62
C ARG A 59 6.10 7.55 -20.81
N GLN A 60 6.01 8.32 -21.90
CA GLN A 60 6.74 8.04 -23.14
C GLN A 60 8.27 8.06 -22.93
N ASP A 61 8.79 9.00 -22.15
CA ASP A 61 10.22 9.09 -21.83
C ASP A 61 10.74 7.84 -21.11
N VAL A 62 9.95 7.30 -20.17
CA VAL A 62 10.26 6.05 -19.47
C VAL A 62 10.22 4.85 -20.42
N GLN A 63 9.21 4.74 -21.28
CA GLN A 63 9.10 3.65 -22.25
C GLN A 63 10.24 3.68 -23.28
N GLU A 64 10.57 4.85 -23.83
CA GLU A 64 11.69 5.03 -24.74
C GLU A 64 13.01 4.63 -24.08
N GLN A 65 13.19 4.97 -22.80
CA GLN A 65 14.39 4.61 -22.06
C GLN A 65 14.47 3.10 -21.75
N LEU A 66 13.36 2.45 -21.44
CA LEU A 66 13.29 0.98 -21.31
C LEU A 66 13.65 0.29 -22.62
N LEU A 67 13.08 0.75 -23.73
CA LEU A 67 13.40 0.25 -25.06
C LEU A 67 14.86 0.48 -25.44
N ALA A 68 15.44 1.64 -25.09
CA ALA A 68 16.85 1.94 -25.29
C ALA A 68 17.77 0.99 -24.50
N GLN A 69 17.30 0.44 -23.38
CA GLN A 69 18.00 -0.61 -22.62
C GLN A 69 17.69 -2.03 -23.10
N GLY A 70 16.88 -2.18 -24.15
CA GLY A 70 16.49 -3.48 -24.71
C GLY A 70 15.42 -4.21 -23.91
N VAL A 71 14.66 -3.49 -23.07
CA VAL A 71 13.57 -4.03 -22.26
C VAL A 71 12.23 -3.65 -22.90
N ASP A 72 11.36 -4.64 -23.11
CA ASP A 72 9.99 -4.40 -23.56
C ASP A 72 9.15 -3.81 -22.41
N PRO A 73 8.53 -2.63 -22.57
CA PRO A 73 7.64 -2.05 -21.57
C PRO A 73 6.52 -3.00 -21.11
N ALA A 74 5.98 -3.83 -22.01
CA ALA A 74 4.91 -4.76 -21.69
C ALA A 74 5.36 -5.84 -20.69
N ASP A 75 6.61 -6.30 -20.79
CA ASP A 75 7.18 -7.27 -19.86
C ASP A 75 7.37 -6.65 -18.46
N VAL A 76 7.71 -5.36 -18.38
CA VAL A 76 7.87 -4.65 -17.12
C VAL A 76 6.52 -4.45 -16.44
N GLU A 77 5.49 -4.05 -17.18
CA GLU A 77 4.12 -3.92 -16.67
C GLU A 77 3.60 -5.24 -16.10
N ALA A 78 3.82 -6.35 -16.81
CA ALA A 78 3.44 -7.68 -16.33
C ALA A 78 4.15 -8.07 -15.02
N ARG A 79 5.42 -7.69 -14.87
CA ARG A 79 6.19 -7.91 -13.64
C ARG A 79 5.69 -7.08 -12.48
N VAL A 80 5.42 -5.80 -12.72
CA VAL A 80 4.86 -4.90 -11.69
C VAL A 80 3.46 -5.34 -11.26
N ALA A 81 2.66 -5.87 -12.19
CA ALA A 81 1.37 -6.47 -11.86
C ALA A 81 1.51 -7.70 -10.94
N ALA A 82 2.60 -8.44 -11.06
CA ALA A 82 2.87 -9.64 -10.26
C ALA A 82 3.53 -9.36 -8.90
N LEU A 83 3.95 -8.12 -8.60
CA LEU A 83 4.56 -7.76 -7.32
C LEU A 83 3.57 -7.85 -6.15
N SER A 84 4.10 -8.26 -4.99
CA SER A 84 3.37 -8.22 -3.72
C SER A 84 3.13 -6.78 -3.26
N ASP A 85 2.21 -6.62 -2.32
CA ASP A 85 1.85 -5.31 -1.78
C ASP A 85 3.03 -4.66 -1.04
N GLU A 86 3.85 -5.45 -0.35
CA GLU A 86 5.07 -4.97 0.31
C GLU A 86 6.16 -4.55 -0.68
N GLU A 87 6.29 -5.26 -1.79
CA GLU A 87 7.25 -4.93 -2.86
C GLU A 87 6.86 -3.64 -3.58
N VAL A 88 5.55 -3.45 -3.82
CA VAL A 88 5.01 -2.22 -4.41
C VAL A 88 5.29 -1.02 -3.51
N SER A 89 5.06 -1.14 -2.20
CA SER A 89 5.31 -0.06 -1.25
C SER A 89 6.80 0.30 -1.19
N GLN A 90 7.70 -0.69 -1.10
CA GLN A 90 9.15 -0.47 -1.14
C GLN A 90 9.60 0.21 -2.45
N MET A 91 9.05 -0.22 -3.58
CA MET A 91 9.36 0.38 -4.87
C MET A 91 8.86 1.83 -4.96
N ALA A 92 7.68 2.13 -4.41
CA ALA A 92 7.13 3.48 -4.37
C ALA A 92 8.00 4.42 -3.52
N ASP A 93 8.49 3.97 -2.36
CA ASP A 93 9.43 4.73 -1.53
C ASP A 93 10.71 5.10 -2.30
N HIS A 94 11.26 4.15 -3.08
CA HIS A 94 12.42 4.42 -3.93
C HIS A 94 12.12 5.42 -5.06
N LEU A 95 10.90 5.42 -5.60
CA LEU A 95 10.49 6.39 -6.62
C LEU A 95 10.26 7.78 -6.04
N ASP A 96 9.93 7.91 -4.76
CA ASP A 96 9.81 9.18 -4.04
C ASP A 96 11.17 9.86 -3.82
N ASP A 97 12.21 9.07 -3.59
CA ASP A 97 13.59 9.58 -3.48
C ASP A 97 14.18 10.04 -4.82
N LEU A 98 13.60 9.59 -5.94
CA LEU A 98 13.98 10.09 -7.25
C LEU A 98 13.30 11.44 -7.49
N PRO A 99 14.01 12.47 -7.98
CA PRO A 99 13.43 13.79 -8.25
C PRO A 99 12.40 13.71 -9.39
N ALA A 100 11.17 13.30 -9.05
CA ALA A 100 10.03 13.12 -9.93
C ALA A 100 9.39 14.47 -10.25
N GLY A 101 10.09 15.32 -10.99
CA GLY A 101 9.57 16.67 -11.29
C GLY A 101 10.49 17.60 -12.07
N ALA A 102 11.64 17.12 -12.54
CA ALA A 102 12.58 17.94 -13.30
C ALA A 102 12.01 18.47 -14.63
N SER A 103 10.93 17.89 -15.17
CA SER A 103 10.45 18.28 -16.51
C SER A 103 9.62 19.56 -16.51
N VAL A 104 8.45 19.60 -15.87
CA VAL A 104 7.56 20.79 -16.01
C VAL A 104 7.90 21.88 -15.00
N VAL A 105 7.94 21.56 -13.71
CA VAL A 105 8.27 22.56 -12.67
C VAL A 105 9.72 23.03 -12.85
N GLY A 106 10.64 22.09 -13.12
CA GLY A 106 12.02 22.43 -13.47
C GLY A 106 12.14 23.32 -14.71
N ALA A 107 11.45 23.01 -15.80
CA ALA A 107 11.46 23.87 -17.00
C ALA A 107 10.83 25.24 -16.74
N LEU A 108 9.73 25.33 -15.99
CA LEU A 108 9.11 26.61 -15.64
C LEU A 108 10.05 27.47 -14.80
N VAL A 109 10.73 26.88 -13.82
CA VAL A 109 11.74 27.58 -13.01
C VAL A 109 12.93 28.01 -13.88
N LEU A 110 13.40 27.16 -14.80
CA LEU A 110 14.48 27.50 -15.72
C LEU A 110 14.10 28.67 -16.64
N ILE A 111 12.91 28.61 -17.25
CA ILE A 111 12.37 29.69 -18.09
C ILE A 111 12.27 30.98 -17.28
N PHE A 112 11.75 30.89 -16.05
CA PHE A 112 11.66 32.03 -15.14
C PHE A 112 13.05 32.64 -14.85
N VAL A 113 14.05 31.82 -14.53
CA VAL A 113 15.42 32.28 -14.25
C VAL A 113 16.07 32.92 -15.47
N ILE A 114 15.93 32.31 -16.65
CA ILE A 114 16.46 32.87 -17.91
C ILE A 114 15.83 34.25 -18.15
N LEU A 115 14.50 34.36 -18.06
CA LEU A 115 13.79 35.63 -18.26
C LEU A 115 14.17 36.67 -17.20
N LEU A 116 14.39 36.25 -15.95
CA LEU A 116 14.78 37.14 -14.87
C LEU A 116 16.17 37.74 -15.13
N VAL A 117 17.14 36.91 -15.53
CA VAL A 117 18.50 37.38 -15.85
C VAL A 117 18.48 38.31 -17.07
N THR A 118 17.73 37.98 -18.12
CA THR A 118 17.64 38.87 -19.30
C THR A 118 16.93 40.19 -19.00
N ASP A 119 16.02 40.23 -18.03
CA ASP A 119 15.36 41.46 -17.58
C ASP A 119 16.31 42.37 -16.80
N ILE A 120 17.07 41.81 -15.86
CA ILE A 120 18.10 42.54 -15.09
C ILE A 120 19.20 43.11 -16.01
N LEU A 121 19.54 42.39 -17.09
CA LEU A 121 20.48 42.87 -18.11
C LEU A 121 19.85 43.92 -19.07
N GLY A 122 18.56 44.19 -18.96
CA GLY A 122 17.84 45.15 -19.81
C GLY A 122 17.55 44.65 -21.23
N LEU A 123 17.72 43.35 -21.49
CA LEU A 123 17.43 42.73 -22.80
C LEU A 123 15.93 42.44 -22.97
N THR A 124 15.21 42.25 -21.87
CA THR A 124 13.76 41.99 -21.84
C THR A 124 13.04 42.90 -20.83
N ASN A 125 11.71 43.02 -20.95
CA ASN A 125 10.86 43.79 -20.02
C ASN A 125 9.62 42.96 -19.64
N VAL A 126 9.83 41.88 -18.89
CA VAL A 126 8.79 40.91 -18.51
C VAL A 126 8.35 41.13 -17.06
N PHE A 127 9.29 41.43 -16.17
CA PHE A 127 9.09 41.59 -14.75
C PHE A 127 9.12 43.08 -14.36
N PRO A 128 8.06 43.63 -13.75
CA PRO A 128 8.03 45.06 -13.38
C PRO A 128 8.86 45.40 -12.13
N PHE A 129 9.32 44.39 -11.39
CA PHE A 129 10.04 44.54 -10.12
C PHE A 129 11.57 44.51 -10.25
N THR A 130 12.10 44.25 -11.45
CA THR A 130 13.54 44.24 -11.77
C THR A 130 14.10 45.64 -12.04
N ARG A 131 13.27 46.69 -11.91
CA ARG A 131 13.57 48.10 -12.17
C ARG A 131 13.73 48.90 -10.89
#